data_AF-A0A376FLZ6-F1
#
_entry.id   AF-A0A376FLZ6-F1
#
_cell.length_a   1.000
_cell.length_b   1.000
_cell.length_c   1.000
_cell.angle_alpha   90.00
_cell.angle_beta   90.00
_cell.angle_gamma   90.00
#
_symmetry.space_group_name_H-M   'P 1'
#
loop_
_entity.id
_entity.type
_entity.pdbx_description
1 polymer ?
#
loop_
_entity_poly.entity_id
_entity_poly.type
_entity_poly.pdbx_seq_one_letter_code
_entity_poly.pdbx_strand_id
1 'polypeptide(L)' 'MSAIDVLSETELEVRDALPDDVHAIAAIYAWHVLHGRASFEEVPPYHRRNASAYEKRG' A
#
# COMPACT_ATOMS: atom_id res chain seq x y z
N MET A 1 -3.82 22.05 17.94
CA MET A 1 -3.58 22.10 16.49
C MET A 1 -2.82 20.84 16.12
N SER A 2 -3.46 19.97 15.34
CA SER A 2 -2.97 18.62 15.03
C SER A 2 -1.96 18.71 13.88
N ALA A 3 -0.86 17.96 13.95
CA ALA A 3 0.21 17.94 12.94
C ALA A 3 -0.23 17.53 11.52
N ILE A 4 -1.51 17.22 11.34
CA ILE A 4 -2.15 16.80 10.09
C ILE A 4 -2.47 18.02 9.20
N ASP A 5 -2.52 19.24 9.77
CA ASP A 5 -2.95 20.48 9.09
C ASP A 5 -1.83 21.18 8.27
N VAL A 6 -0.66 20.53 8.12
CA VAL A 6 0.55 21.16 7.54
C VAL A 6 0.87 20.66 6.12
N LEU A 7 0.23 19.59 5.67
CA LEU A 7 0.31 19.22 4.25
C LEU A 7 -0.69 20.11 3.52
N SER A 8 -0.18 21.14 2.85
CA SER A 8 -0.96 22.03 1.99
C SER A 8 -1.96 21.20 1.19
N GLU A 9 -3.25 21.60 1.15
CA GLU A 9 -4.30 20.85 0.45
C GLU A 9 -3.98 20.59 -1.04
N THR A 10 -3.01 21.32 -1.61
CA THR A 10 -2.47 21.10 -2.97
C THR A 10 -1.39 20.01 -3.08
N GLU A 11 -0.83 19.50 -1.98
CA GLU A 11 0.27 18.50 -1.98
C GLU A 11 -0.24 17.06 -1.76
N LEU A 12 -1.45 16.90 -1.21
CA LEU A 12 -2.10 15.61 -0.97
C LEU A 12 -3.41 15.50 -1.76
N GLU A 13 -3.35 14.83 -2.91
CA GLU A 13 -4.51 14.56 -3.76
C GLU A 13 -5.05 13.15 -3.51
N VAL A 14 -6.36 13.02 -3.35
CA VAL A 14 -7.06 11.72 -3.34
C VAL A 14 -7.70 11.52 -4.71
N ARG A 15 -7.26 10.48 -5.42
CA ARG A 15 -7.76 10.09 -6.74
C ARG A 15 -7.94 8.58 -6.83
N ASP A 16 -8.63 8.13 -7.88
CA ASP A 16 -8.74 6.70 -8.18
C ASP A 16 -7.37 6.07 -8.41
N ALA A 17 -7.24 4.82 -7.98
CA ALA A 17 -6.04 4.02 -8.20
C ALA A 17 -5.95 3.61 -9.68
N LEU A 18 -4.82 3.92 -10.30
CA LEU A 18 -4.46 3.50 -11.64
C LEU A 18 -3.58 2.25 -11.56
N PRO A 19 -3.50 1.44 -12.63
CA PRO A 19 -2.66 0.23 -12.64
C PRO A 19 -1.20 0.48 -12.23
N ASP A 20 -0.62 1.63 -12.61
CA ASP A 20 0.76 1.98 -12.29
C ASP A 20 1.01 2.22 -10.79
N ASP A 21 -0.04 2.55 -10.03
CA ASP A 21 0.06 2.78 -8.59
C ASP A 21 0.29 1.46 -7.83
N VAL A 22 0.02 0.31 -8.45
CA VAL A 22 0.08 -1.01 -7.79
C VAL A 22 1.46 -1.28 -7.16
N HIS A 23 2.53 -0.81 -7.80
CA HIS A 23 3.89 -1.00 -7.31
C HIS A 23 4.16 -0.19 -6.04
N ALA A 24 3.71 1.07 -6.01
CA ALA A 24 3.84 1.93 -4.85
C ALA A 24 2.98 1.42 -3.67
N ILE A 25 1.73 1.05 -3.95
CA ILE A 25 0.82 0.48 -2.96
C ILE A 25 1.39 -0.81 -2.37
N ALA A 26 1.91 -1.71 -3.21
CA ALA A 26 2.51 -2.97 -2.75
C ALA A 26 3.75 -2.75 -1.88
N ALA A 27 4.59 -1.76 -2.20
CA ALA A 27 5.77 -1.43 -1.39
C ALA A 27 5.39 -0.90 0.00
N ILE A 28 4.40 0.00 0.06
CA ILE A 28 3.86 0.51 1.33
C ILE A 28 3.24 -0.63 2.13
N TYR A 29 2.44 -1.48 1.50
CA TYR A 29 1.80 -2.62 2.14
C TYR A 29 2.82 -3.60 2.72
N ALA A 30 3.84 -3.96 1.95
CA ALA A 30 4.89 -4.88 2.39
C ALA A 30 5.65 -4.36 3.62
N TRP A 31 5.91 -3.05 3.69
CA TRP A 31 6.53 -2.47 4.86
C TRP A 31 5.66 -2.66 6.11
N HIS A 32 4.35 -2.47 6.00
CA HIS A 32 3.42 -2.65 7.11
C HIS A 32 3.22 -4.11 7.52
N VAL A 33 3.35 -5.07 6.59
CA VAL A 33 3.38 -6.50 6.91
C VAL A 33 4.57 -6.86 7.80
N LEU A 34 5.75 -6.31 7.50
CA LEU A 34 6.98 -6.67 8.22
C LEU A 34 7.19 -5.86 9.51
N HIS A 35 6.68 -4.64 9.58
CA HIS A 35 7.03 -3.68 10.64
C HIS A 35 5.81 -3.08 11.36
N GLY A 36 4.62 -3.26 10.79
CA GLY A 36 3.38 -2.69 11.30
C GLY A 36 2.51 -3.71 12.03
N ARG A 37 1.43 -3.20 12.63
CA ARG A 37 0.33 -4.01 13.19
C ARG A 37 -0.99 -3.80 12.44
N ALA A 38 -0.93 -3.05 11.35
CA ALA A 38 -2.09 -2.71 10.53
C ALA A 38 -2.47 -3.83 9.55
N SER A 39 -1.58 -4.80 9.34
CA SER A 39 -1.86 -6.01 8.57
C SER A 39 -1.89 -7.23 9.49
N PHE A 40 -2.75 -8.19 9.15
CA PHE A 40 -2.76 -9.54 9.74
C PHE A 40 -1.91 -10.52 8.92
N GLU A 41 -1.40 -10.12 7.75
CA GLU A 41 -0.48 -10.93 6.97
C GLU A 41 0.92 -10.89 7.58
N GLU A 42 1.62 -12.02 7.53
CA GLU A 42 2.99 -12.16 8.06
C GLU A 42 4.05 -12.22 6.94
N VAL A 43 3.63 -12.36 5.68
CA VAL A 43 4.51 -12.52 4.52
C VAL A 43 4.09 -11.57 3.40
N PRO A 44 4.95 -10.64 2.95
CA PRO A 44 4.62 -9.69 1.89
C PRO A 44 4.19 -10.34 0.57
N PRO A 45 3.30 -9.69 -0.21
CA PRO A 45 2.67 -10.29 -1.39
C PRO A 45 3.62 -10.57 -2.57
N TYR A 46 4.82 -9.97 -2.61
CA TYR A 46 5.84 -10.28 -3.61
C TYR A 46 6.59 -11.59 -3.35
N HIS A 47 6.42 -12.24 -2.19
CA HIS A 47 6.95 -13.58 -1.99
C HIS A 47 6.22 -14.56 -2.90
N ARG A 48 7.00 -15.36 -3.64
CA ARG A 48 6.56 -16.31 -4.69
C ARG A 48 5.36 -17.21 -4.33
N ARG A 49 5.11 -17.47 -3.04
CA ARG A 49 3.99 -18.28 -2.57
C ARG A 49 2.64 -17.52 -2.60
N ASN A 50 2.67 -16.20 -2.40
CA ASN A 50 1.49 -15.34 -2.24
C ASN A 50 1.15 -14.54 -3.51
N ALA A 51 2.10 -14.42 -4.46
CA ALA A 51 1.91 -13.73 -5.73
C ALA A 51 0.70 -14.26 -6.55
N SER A 52 0.41 -15.56 -6.44
CA SER A 52 -0.72 -16.21 -7.14
C SER A 52 -2.11 -15.64 -6.75
N ALA A 53 -2.23 -15.01 -5.59
CA ALA A 53 -3.49 -14.41 -5.14
C ALA A 53 -3.88 -13.14 -5.92
N TYR A 54 -2.90 -12.42 -6.45
CA TYR A 54 -3.11 -11.15 -7.16
C TYR A 54 -3.25 -11.33 -8.68
N GLU A 55 -2.80 -12.47 -9.21
CA GLU A 55 -2.80 -12.78 -10.65
C GLU A 55 -4.18 -13.26 -11.15
N LYS A 56 -5.11 -13.62 -10.25
CA LYS A 56 -6.44 -14.16 -10.60
C LYS A 56 -7.57 -13.13 -10.66
N ARG A 57 -7.27 -11.82 -10.66
CA ARG A 57 -8.28 -10.74 -10.71
C ARG A 57 -8.07 -9.75 -11.88
N GLY A 58 -7.46 -10.21 -12.97
CA GLY A 58 -7.45 -9.53 -14.28
C GLY A 58 -8.52 -10.08 -15.20
#